data_AF-A0A8J2MQ14-F1
#
_entry.id   AF-A0A8J2MQ14-F1
#
_cell.length_a   1.000
_cell.length_b   1.000
_cell.length_c   1.000
_cell.angle_alpha   90.00
_cell.angle_beta   90.00
_cell.angle_gamma   90.00
#
_symmetry.space_group_name_H-M   'P 1'
#
loop_
_entity.id
_entity.type
_entity.pdbx_description
1 polymer ?
#
loop_
_entity_poly.entity_id
_entity_poly.type
_entity_poly.pdbx_seq_one_letter_code
_entity_poly.pdbx_strand_id
1 'polypeptide(L)'
;MNRINEIFEKDKSLPIISEEDKIELMIEHFLSTGPPVIKNKRKDASRALELIKSANDSFKLMRSMYLITMYTEAIMNAPIGSPELARGFASRSAALCNARLFEDSLKDIDRAMAIGYPDHLKGALYLRRAKNLLSLDPKMRPEVQEAIAEARRLMDKVDVDSEKKIDKALKKLRQKDSFSEPYKKWDSHKFLPPVPNDNPLIPRASGGIALNYNEEFGRHVIATRDIKAGETLILAKAYVSAVKVDKMAKFCWYCLQRTWASVPCNLCINVVFCSEECRDKAWNEYHDIECRFLTAIKTENVDPTDILSIKMTIKAVKEAGSLEKLKEQVDMLDSMTDKINSNLNKNVFDDTRYETVCIINRDKLNHKEAIADVARSVELLYYLMKSTKMFGKKIVNLQKPRNNQWVNFMLKLIFRHKEISHHAVELRVRKAEDHAPIRSYILIPLYGFLNHSCDPNFHKMTSGDMNALISTRYIKKGEQIFMNYGSRFQMMDKWSRAAYLERHNFKCHCIPCVNNWGPNSKLPSFMEQPLPITAKQFLAVIALDASQHVSKFYDDNLNVDRREKPDSYFLECINKFKGFLNFYGGIVSYPCQEIEDCKQALTDALKLVDDHSL
;
A
#
# COMPACT_ATOMS: atom_id res chain seq x y z
N MET A 1 15.57 -7.59 -30.01
CA MET A 1 14.30 -8.34 -30.00
C MET A 1 14.20 -9.42 -31.05
N ASN A 2 14.24 -9.17 -32.37
CA ASN A 2 14.10 -10.25 -33.38
C ASN A 2 15.13 -11.38 -33.23
N ARG A 3 16.39 -11.08 -32.89
CA ARG A 3 17.43 -12.11 -32.64
C ARG A 3 17.22 -12.89 -31.32
N ILE A 4 16.66 -12.24 -30.30
CA ILE A 4 16.28 -12.89 -29.04
C ILE A 4 15.05 -13.76 -29.28
N ASN A 5 14.00 -13.18 -29.85
CA ASN A 5 12.79 -13.90 -30.21
C ASN A 5 13.14 -15.07 -31.15
N GLU A 6 14.04 -14.93 -32.12
CA GLU A 6 14.50 -16.06 -32.94
C GLU A 6 15.25 -17.14 -32.14
N ILE A 7 16.11 -16.79 -31.17
CA ILE A 7 16.77 -17.77 -30.28
C ILE A 7 15.73 -18.50 -29.41
N PHE A 8 14.67 -17.82 -29.00
CA PHE A 8 13.63 -18.34 -28.10
C PHE A 8 12.40 -18.94 -28.85
N GLU A 9 12.19 -18.62 -30.12
CA GLU A 9 11.08 -19.09 -30.98
C GLU A 9 11.50 -20.18 -31.95
N LYS A 10 12.76 -20.20 -32.44
CA LYS A 10 13.27 -21.30 -33.28
C LYS A 10 13.49 -22.59 -32.50
N ASP A 11 13.39 -22.55 -31.16
CA ASP A 11 13.81 -23.65 -30.31
C ASP A 11 12.64 -24.28 -29.55
N LYS A 12 11.69 -24.85 -30.30
CA LYS A 12 10.69 -25.79 -29.76
C LYS A 12 11.28 -27.19 -29.49
N SER A 13 12.60 -27.37 -29.66
CA SER A 13 13.27 -28.67 -29.66
C SER A 13 14.41 -28.85 -28.65
N LEU A 14 14.77 -27.88 -27.80
CA LEU A 14 15.84 -28.08 -26.82
C LEU A 14 15.37 -28.11 -25.36
N PRO A 15 15.36 -29.30 -24.74
CA PRO A 15 15.50 -29.49 -23.29
C PRO A 15 16.88 -29.09 -22.72
N ILE A 16 17.73 -28.34 -23.43
CA ILE A 16 19.20 -28.32 -23.17
C ILE A 16 19.83 -26.92 -23.33
N ILE A 17 19.28 -25.90 -22.67
CA ILE A 17 20.02 -24.66 -22.38
C ILE A 17 19.81 -24.38 -20.90
N SER A 18 20.88 -24.35 -20.11
CA SER A 18 20.80 -24.10 -18.68
C SER A 18 20.27 -22.68 -18.41
N GLU A 19 19.68 -22.43 -17.23
CA GLU A 19 19.32 -21.06 -16.83
C GLU A 19 20.51 -20.10 -16.90
N GLU A 20 21.73 -20.62 -16.70
CA GLU A 20 22.97 -19.86 -16.72
C GLU A 20 23.34 -19.38 -18.13
N ASP A 21 23.11 -20.22 -19.14
CA ASP A 21 23.33 -19.85 -20.54
C ASP A 21 22.31 -18.79 -21.00
N LYS A 22 21.05 -18.89 -20.55
CA LYS A 22 20.01 -17.87 -20.83
C LYS A 22 20.38 -16.50 -20.22
N ILE A 23 20.87 -16.52 -18.98
CA ILE A 23 21.35 -15.34 -18.27
C ILE A 23 22.50 -14.68 -19.04
N GLU A 24 23.48 -15.45 -19.50
CA GLU A 24 24.66 -14.93 -20.19
C GLU A 24 24.27 -14.28 -21.53
N LEU A 25 23.44 -14.94 -22.32
CA LEU A 25 22.92 -14.37 -23.58
C LEU A 25 22.17 -13.05 -23.36
N MET A 26 21.40 -12.94 -22.27
CA MET A 26 20.72 -11.68 -21.91
C MET A 26 21.70 -10.58 -21.52
N ILE A 27 22.76 -10.90 -20.78
CA ILE A 27 23.81 -9.96 -20.43
C ILE A 27 24.55 -9.49 -21.69
N GLU A 28 24.96 -10.40 -22.56
CA GLU A 28 25.62 -10.07 -23.83
C GLU A 28 24.73 -9.19 -24.72
N HIS A 29 23.43 -9.50 -24.80
CA HIS A 29 22.47 -8.66 -25.51
C HIS A 29 22.35 -7.26 -24.90
N PHE A 30 22.23 -7.17 -23.58
CA PHE A 30 22.14 -5.88 -22.88
C PHE A 30 23.41 -5.03 -23.07
N LEU A 31 24.59 -5.65 -23.04
CA LEU A 31 25.86 -4.96 -23.26
C LEU A 31 26.04 -4.51 -24.72
N SER A 32 25.63 -5.33 -25.70
CA SER A 32 25.75 -5.01 -27.13
C SER A 32 24.78 -3.94 -27.62
N THR A 33 23.65 -3.74 -26.92
CA THR A 33 22.67 -2.69 -27.23
C THR A 33 23.04 -1.32 -26.68
N GLY A 34 24.13 -1.23 -25.89
CA GLY A 34 24.60 0.02 -25.28
C GLY A 34 23.82 0.36 -24.00
N PRO A 35 24.32 -0.06 -22.82
CA PRO A 35 23.66 0.21 -21.55
C PRO A 35 23.40 1.71 -21.33
N PRO A 36 22.27 2.07 -20.71
CA PRO A 36 21.90 3.47 -20.52
C PRO A 36 22.92 4.21 -19.66
N VAL A 37 23.22 5.46 -20.07
CA VAL A 37 24.02 6.39 -19.26
C VAL A 37 23.17 6.89 -18.10
N ILE A 38 23.62 6.60 -16.88
CA ILE A 38 22.92 6.98 -15.66
C ILE A 38 23.11 8.47 -15.38
N LYS A 39 22.01 9.22 -15.39
CA LYS A 39 21.97 10.63 -15.00
C LYS A 39 21.28 10.75 -13.64
N ASN A 40 22.05 11.03 -12.60
CA ASN A 40 21.48 11.20 -11.27
C ASN A 40 20.89 12.61 -11.13
N LYS A 41 19.55 12.73 -11.30
CA LYS A 41 18.83 13.95 -10.92
C LYS A 41 19.01 14.22 -9.43
N ARG A 42 19.34 15.45 -9.09
CA ARG A 42 19.51 15.91 -7.70
C ARG A 42 18.54 17.03 -7.44
N LYS A 43 18.38 17.35 -6.16
CA LYS A 43 17.73 18.58 -5.72
C LYS A 43 18.41 19.78 -6.37
N ASP A 44 17.61 20.72 -6.84
CA ASP A 44 18.03 21.89 -7.61
C ASP A 44 17.20 23.10 -7.17
N ALA A 45 17.90 24.14 -6.72
CA ALA A 45 17.26 25.34 -6.16
C ALA A 45 16.46 26.11 -7.23
N SER A 46 17.00 26.26 -8.44
CA SER A 46 16.33 26.95 -9.54
C SER A 46 15.03 26.23 -9.90
N ARG A 47 15.06 24.91 -10.01
CA ARG A 47 13.88 24.08 -10.29
C ARG A 47 12.84 24.17 -9.19
N ALA A 48 13.28 24.13 -7.92
CA ALA A 48 12.37 24.30 -6.79
C ALA A 48 11.67 25.66 -6.84
N LEU A 49 12.40 26.74 -7.15
CA LEU A 49 11.86 28.08 -7.26
C LEU A 49 10.87 28.24 -8.43
N GLU A 50 11.17 27.64 -9.60
CA GLU A 50 10.24 27.57 -10.73
C GLU A 50 8.92 26.92 -10.35
N LEU A 51 8.98 25.77 -9.66
CA LEU A 51 7.80 25.04 -9.21
C LEU A 51 7.00 25.84 -8.17
N ILE A 52 7.67 26.52 -7.24
CA ILE A 52 7.02 27.43 -6.29
C ILE A 52 6.29 28.55 -7.03
N LYS A 53 6.93 29.16 -8.03
CA LYS A 53 6.33 30.24 -8.84
C LYS A 53 5.09 29.74 -9.57
N SER A 54 5.19 28.60 -10.26
CA SER A 54 4.06 27.99 -10.97
C SER A 54 2.87 27.69 -10.04
N ALA A 55 3.13 27.18 -8.84
CA ALA A 55 2.10 26.94 -7.83
C ALA A 55 1.48 28.26 -7.30
N ASN A 56 2.29 29.29 -7.07
CA ASN A 56 1.82 30.62 -6.66
C ASN A 56 0.91 31.26 -7.72
N ASP A 57 1.29 31.18 -9.00
CA ASP A 57 0.51 31.72 -10.12
C ASP A 57 -0.87 31.03 -10.23
N SER A 58 -0.92 29.75 -9.84
CA SER A 58 -2.14 28.94 -9.82
C SER A 58 -2.98 29.08 -8.54
N PHE A 59 -2.50 29.81 -7.53
CA PHE A 59 -3.04 29.77 -6.17
C PHE A 59 -4.51 30.21 -6.05
N LYS A 60 -4.93 31.16 -6.89
CA LYS A 60 -6.32 31.64 -6.94
C LYS A 60 -7.23 30.80 -7.83
N LEU A 61 -6.67 30.06 -8.77
CA LEU A 61 -7.39 29.34 -9.83
C LEU A 61 -7.66 27.88 -9.45
N MET A 62 -6.79 27.28 -8.64
CA MET A 62 -6.83 25.85 -8.33
C MET A 62 -7.34 25.56 -6.93
N ARG A 63 -7.94 24.37 -6.77
CA ARG A 63 -8.36 23.85 -5.46
C ARG A 63 -7.14 23.66 -4.56
N SER A 64 -7.28 23.97 -3.27
CA SER A 64 -6.19 23.88 -2.28
C SER A 64 -5.51 22.51 -2.23
N MET A 65 -6.27 21.42 -2.43
CA MET A 65 -5.72 20.06 -2.47
C MET A 65 -4.73 19.82 -3.61
N TYR A 66 -4.93 20.46 -4.76
CA TYR A 66 -4.00 20.37 -5.89
C TYR A 66 -2.74 21.21 -5.61
N LEU A 67 -2.91 22.43 -5.06
CA LEU A 67 -1.80 23.30 -4.66
C LEU A 67 -0.87 22.62 -3.64
N ILE A 68 -1.41 21.87 -2.69
CA ILE A 68 -0.62 21.08 -1.73
C ILE A 68 0.31 20.10 -2.47
N THR A 69 -0.16 19.46 -3.54
CA THR A 69 0.65 18.54 -4.36
C THR A 69 1.75 19.31 -5.09
N MET A 70 1.41 20.42 -5.77
CA MET A 70 2.39 21.23 -6.50
C MET A 70 3.51 21.75 -5.58
N TYR A 71 3.16 22.29 -4.41
CA TYR A 71 4.18 22.74 -3.45
C TYR A 71 4.99 21.58 -2.88
N THR A 72 4.39 20.40 -2.71
CA THR A 72 5.12 19.20 -2.29
C THR A 72 6.17 18.80 -3.33
N GLU A 73 5.84 18.83 -4.62
CA GLU A 73 6.80 18.59 -5.70
C GLU A 73 7.92 19.65 -5.69
N ALA A 74 7.60 20.92 -5.42
CA ALA A 74 8.61 21.96 -5.26
C ALA A 74 9.56 21.68 -4.07
N ILE A 75 9.01 21.30 -2.92
CA ILE A 75 9.76 20.91 -1.72
C ILE A 75 10.65 19.68 -1.99
N MET A 76 10.17 18.70 -2.77
CA MET A 76 10.96 17.54 -3.19
C MET A 76 12.22 17.94 -3.96
N ASN A 77 12.13 19.00 -4.78
CA ASN A 77 13.26 19.51 -5.57
C ASN A 77 14.19 20.44 -4.77
N ALA A 78 13.75 21.02 -3.66
CA ALA A 78 14.55 21.98 -2.90
C ALA A 78 15.73 21.30 -2.16
N PRO A 79 16.96 21.85 -2.24
CA PRO A 79 18.10 21.40 -1.44
C PRO A 79 17.84 21.53 0.07
N ILE A 80 18.45 20.64 0.87
CA ILE A 80 18.28 20.67 2.33
C ILE A 80 18.81 21.99 2.89
N GLY A 81 18.05 22.59 3.80
CA GLY A 81 18.44 23.84 4.46
C GLY A 81 18.45 25.07 3.56
N SER A 82 17.99 24.95 2.30
CA SER A 82 18.01 26.09 1.37
C SER A 82 16.86 27.07 1.64
N PRO A 83 17.00 28.34 1.23
CA PRO A 83 15.90 29.30 1.26
C PRO A 83 14.66 28.84 0.47
N GLU A 84 14.86 28.11 -0.62
CA GLU A 84 13.77 27.55 -1.44
C GLU A 84 13.00 26.48 -0.68
N LEU A 85 13.67 25.68 0.15
CA LEU A 85 13.01 24.71 1.02
C LEU A 85 12.13 25.41 2.06
N ALA A 86 12.65 26.46 2.71
CA ALA A 86 11.89 27.28 3.64
C ALA A 86 10.69 27.95 2.94
N ARG A 87 10.90 28.49 1.73
CA ARG A 87 9.83 29.08 0.89
C ARG A 87 8.79 28.04 0.47
N GLY A 88 9.21 26.82 0.14
CA GLY A 88 8.32 25.72 -0.20
C GLY A 88 7.36 25.40 0.94
N PHE A 89 7.88 25.19 2.16
CA PHE A 89 7.05 24.96 3.36
C PHE A 89 6.18 26.18 3.70
N ALA A 90 6.74 27.39 3.63
CA ALA A 90 5.99 28.63 3.85
C ALA A 90 4.83 28.81 2.86
N SER A 91 5.00 28.42 1.60
CA SER A 91 3.93 28.49 0.59
C SER A 91 2.92 27.35 0.76
N ARG A 92 3.39 26.11 1.02
CA ARG A 92 2.49 24.97 1.25
C ARG A 92 1.61 25.14 2.47
N SER A 93 2.12 25.74 3.55
CA SER A 93 1.30 26.07 4.72
C SER A 93 0.15 27.02 4.39
N ALA A 94 0.27 27.89 3.38
CA ALA A 94 -0.83 28.72 2.91
C ALA A 94 -1.94 27.88 2.26
N ALA A 95 -1.56 26.94 1.37
CA ALA A 95 -2.48 26.01 0.75
C ALA A 95 -3.16 25.10 1.77
N LEU A 96 -2.42 24.60 2.77
CA LEU A 96 -2.94 23.78 3.87
C LEU A 96 -3.95 24.57 4.73
N CYS A 97 -3.67 25.83 5.06
CA CYS A 97 -4.60 26.70 5.79
C CYS A 97 -5.89 26.94 4.99
N ASN A 98 -5.80 27.17 3.67
CA ASN A 98 -6.97 27.31 2.82
C ASN A 98 -7.78 26.00 2.70
N ALA A 99 -7.10 24.85 2.75
CA ALA A 99 -7.74 23.54 2.82
C ALA A 99 -8.35 23.21 4.21
N ARG A 100 -8.23 24.11 5.19
CA ARG A 100 -8.62 23.92 6.60
C ARG A 100 -7.84 22.79 7.31
N LEU A 101 -6.67 22.44 6.78
CA LEU A 101 -5.71 21.50 7.36
C LEU A 101 -4.77 22.27 8.31
N PHE A 102 -5.33 22.79 9.40
CA PHE A 102 -4.65 23.76 10.26
C PHE A 102 -3.43 23.19 10.99
N GLU A 103 -3.49 21.97 11.49
CA GLU A 103 -2.35 21.30 12.14
C GLU A 103 -1.18 21.08 11.17
N ASP A 104 -1.46 20.65 9.94
CA ASP A 104 -0.42 20.45 8.91
C ASP A 104 0.19 21.79 8.50
N SER A 105 -0.64 22.83 8.40
CA SER A 105 -0.18 24.18 8.11
C SER A 105 0.77 24.69 9.20
N LEU A 106 0.50 24.40 10.49
CA LEU A 106 1.39 24.72 11.60
C LEU A 106 2.73 23.99 11.50
N LYS A 107 2.73 22.68 11.19
CA LYS A 107 3.97 21.90 10.98
C LYS A 107 4.87 22.52 9.92
N ASP A 108 4.29 22.95 8.80
CA ASP A 108 5.05 23.59 7.72
C ASP A 108 5.53 25.01 8.09
N ILE A 109 4.78 25.76 8.90
CA ILE A 109 5.27 27.02 9.46
C ILE A 109 6.51 26.76 10.33
N ASP A 110 6.45 25.77 11.22
CA ASP A 110 7.56 25.44 12.12
C ASP A 110 8.81 25.01 11.33
N ARG A 111 8.64 24.18 10.29
CA ARG A 111 9.73 23.78 9.39
C ARG A 111 10.34 24.96 8.64
N ALA A 112 9.52 25.87 8.12
CA ALA A 112 10.01 27.06 7.45
C ALA A 112 10.82 27.96 8.39
N MET A 113 10.34 28.15 9.63
CA MET A 113 11.03 28.93 10.65
C MET A 113 12.37 28.28 11.03
N ALA A 114 12.39 26.96 11.26
CA ALA A 114 13.59 26.21 11.65
C ALA A 114 14.71 26.27 10.60
N ILE A 115 14.39 26.38 9.30
CA ILE A 115 15.37 26.51 8.22
C ILE A 115 15.94 27.94 8.12
N GLY A 116 15.22 28.95 8.63
CA GLY A 116 15.63 30.36 8.52
C GLY A 116 14.85 31.13 7.45
N TYR A 117 13.52 31.10 7.49
CA TYR A 117 12.68 31.93 6.62
C TYR A 117 13.01 33.43 6.79
N PRO A 118 12.99 34.27 5.72
CA PRO A 118 13.40 35.67 5.82
C PRO A 118 12.56 36.49 6.80
N ASP A 119 13.21 37.29 7.67
CA ASP A 119 12.55 38.10 8.71
C ASP A 119 11.42 38.98 8.18
N HIS A 120 11.63 39.64 7.04
CA HIS A 120 10.64 40.50 6.39
C HIS A 120 9.42 39.73 5.81
N LEU A 121 9.44 38.40 5.82
CA LEU A 121 8.31 37.56 5.39
C LEU A 121 7.68 36.78 6.56
N LYS A 122 8.35 36.71 7.72
CA LYS A 122 7.89 35.95 8.90
C LYS A 122 6.57 36.47 9.47
N GLY A 123 6.29 37.78 9.36
CA GLY A 123 5.03 38.37 9.85
C GLY A 123 3.78 37.66 9.27
N ALA A 124 3.81 37.32 7.99
CA ALA A 124 2.70 36.59 7.34
C ALA A 124 2.54 35.15 7.86
N LEU A 125 3.64 34.49 8.24
CA LEU A 125 3.59 33.15 8.84
C LEU A 125 3.03 33.18 10.27
N TYR A 126 3.43 34.16 11.08
CA TYR A 126 2.89 34.32 12.44
C TYR A 126 1.39 34.63 12.44
N LEU A 127 0.91 35.46 11.52
CA LEU A 127 -0.53 35.68 11.35
C LEU A 127 -1.28 34.41 10.94
N ARG A 128 -0.69 33.60 10.05
CA ARG A 128 -1.24 32.30 9.68
C ARG A 128 -1.24 31.34 10.85
N ARG A 129 -0.19 31.34 11.67
CA ARG A 129 -0.09 30.57 12.92
C ARG A 129 -1.24 30.93 13.86
N ALA A 130 -1.43 32.22 14.15
CA ALA A 130 -2.53 32.72 14.98
C ALA A 130 -3.90 32.28 14.43
N LYS A 131 -4.13 32.45 13.11
CA LYS A 131 -5.35 32.00 12.44
C LYS A 131 -5.60 30.50 12.62
N ASN A 132 -4.59 29.67 12.36
CA ASN A 132 -4.69 28.22 12.47
C ASN A 132 -4.99 27.79 13.91
N LEU A 133 -4.33 28.39 14.90
CA LEU A 133 -4.54 28.10 16.31
C LEU A 133 -5.96 28.44 16.75
N LEU A 134 -6.48 29.63 16.38
CA LEU A 134 -7.86 30.04 16.64
C LEU A 134 -8.90 29.17 15.90
N SER A 135 -8.54 28.63 14.74
CA SER A 135 -9.38 27.68 14.00
C SER A 135 -9.42 26.29 14.61
N LEU A 136 -8.38 25.87 15.35
CA LEU A 136 -8.34 24.59 16.04
C LEU A 136 -9.01 24.66 17.42
N ASP A 137 -8.78 25.76 18.13
CA ASP A 137 -9.40 26.07 19.41
C ASP A 137 -9.76 27.56 19.43
N PRO A 138 -11.06 27.90 19.42
CA PRO A 138 -11.51 29.30 19.43
C PRO A 138 -11.09 30.08 20.68
N LYS A 139 -10.68 29.40 21.76
CA LYS A 139 -10.18 30.08 22.96
C LYS A 139 -8.82 30.69 22.65
N MET A 140 -8.69 31.99 22.90
CA MET A 140 -7.41 32.71 22.82
C MET A 140 -6.40 32.12 23.82
N ARG A 141 -5.54 31.22 23.34
CA ARG A 141 -4.45 30.64 24.12
C ARG A 141 -3.20 31.55 24.08
N PRO A 142 -2.25 31.42 25.03
CA PRO A 142 -1.01 32.20 25.05
C PRO A 142 -0.24 32.16 23.71
N GLU A 143 -0.27 31.05 22.99
CA GLU A 143 0.43 30.89 21.71
C GLU A 143 -0.14 31.79 20.60
N VAL A 144 -1.42 32.15 20.67
CA VAL A 144 -2.05 33.10 19.73
C VAL A 144 -1.55 34.51 20.01
N GLN A 145 -1.47 34.89 21.29
CA GLN A 145 -0.98 36.20 21.71
C GLN A 145 0.50 36.37 21.34
N GLU A 146 1.31 35.34 21.59
CA GLU A 146 2.72 35.29 21.19
C GLU A 146 2.88 35.43 19.68
N ALA A 147 2.11 34.68 18.88
CA ALA A 147 2.16 34.80 17.42
C ALA A 147 1.76 36.20 16.95
N ILE A 148 0.76 36.83 17.56
CA ILE A 148 0.36 38.21 17.25
C ILE A 148 1.45 39.21 17.65
N ALA A 149 2.09 39.02 18.81
CA ALA A 149 3.17 39.87 19.29
C ALA A 149 4.39 39.80 18.36
N GLU A 150 4.78 38.61 17.94
CA GLU A 150 5.89 38.42 16.98
C GLU A 150 5.55 38.98 15.58
N ALA A 151 4.30 38.81 15.13
CA ALA A 151 3.86 39.45 13.88
C ALA A 151 3.99 40.98 13.95
N ARG A 152 3.65 41.59 15.10
CA ARG A 152 3.79 43.03 15.33
C ARG A 152 5.24 43.47 15.39
N ARG A 153 6.09 42.73 16.11
CA ARG A 153 7.53 43.03 16.23
C ARG A 153 8.24 43.09 14.88
N LEU A 154 7.75 42.32 13.90
CA LEU A 154 8.32 42.27 12.56
C LEU A 154 7.70 43.29 11.59
N MET A 155 6.69 44.07 12.00
CA MET A 155 6.10 45.12 11.15
C MET A 155 7.13 46.19 10.78
N ASP A 156 8.01 46.56 11.70
CA ASP A 156 9.06 47.55 11.46
C ASP A 156 10.15 47.04 10.48
N LYS A 157 10.14 45.75 10.16
CA LYS A 157 11.09 45.09 9.25
C LYS A 157 10.50 44.82 7.86
N VAL A 158 9.29 45.30 7.55
CA VAL A 158 8.63 45.10 6.26
C VAL A 158 8.32 46.42 5.56
N ASP A 159 7.98 46.36 4.27
CA ASP A 159 7.51 47.53 3.53
C ASP A 159 6.13 48.00 4.01
N VAL A 160 5.81 49.27 3.75
CA VAL A 160 4.56 49.94 4.19
C VAL A 160 3.30 49.20 3.73
N ASP A 161 3.31 48.58 2.55
CA ASP A 161 2.15 47.85 2.05
C ASP A 161 1.97 46.51 2.78
N SER A 162 3.08 45.84 3.11
CA SER A 162 3.09 44.64 3.95
C SER A 162 2.63 44.93 5.38
N GLU A 163 3.04 46.06 5.96
CA GLU A 163 2.57 46.52 7.27
C GLU A 163 1.04 46.71 7.28
N LYS A 164 0.49 47.45 6.30
CA LYS A 164 -0.96 47.64 6.15
C LYS A 164 -1.72 46.32 6.01
N LYS A 165 -1.15 45.34 5.29
CA LYS A 165 -1.74 43.99 5.16
C LYS A 165 -1.75 43.25 6.49
N ILE A 166 -0.68 43.37 7.28
CA ILE A 166 -0.57 42.76 8.61
C ILE A 166 -1.61 43.38 9.57
N ASP A 167 -1.71 44.71 9.64
CA ASP A 167 -2.69 45.39 10.49
C ASP A 167 -4.13 45.01 10.11
N LYS A 168 -4.45 44.99 8.81
CA LYS A 168 -5.76 44.54 8.32
C LYS A 168 -6.06 43.09 8.71
N ALA A 169 -5.08 42.20 8.62
CA ALA A 169 -5.25 40.81 9.03
C ALA A 169 -5.46 40.67 10.54
N LEU A 170 -4.73 41.44 11.36
CA LEU A 170 -4.91 41.47 12.81
C LEU A 170 -6.29 41.98 13.21
N LYS A 171 -6.78 43.05 12.58
CA LYS A 171 -8.15 43.55 12.78
C LYS A 171 -9.18 42.48 12.46
N LYS A 172 -9.03 41.80 11.31
CA LYS A 172 -9.91 40.69 10.93
C LYS A 172 -9.88 39.52 11.91
N LEU A 173 -8.73 39.18 12.47
CA LEU A 173 -8.62 38.11 13.46
C LEU A 173 -9.34 38.46 14.77
N ARG A 174 -9.29 39.73 15.18
CA ARG A 174 -9.97 40.22 16.40
C ARG A 174 -11.48 40.35 16.26
N GLN A 175 -11.95 40.70 15.06
CA GLN A 175 -13.37 40.94 14.78
C GLN A 175 -14.14 39.66 14.39
N LYS A 176 -13.46 38.52 14.29
CA LYS A 176 -14.07 37.29 13.78
C LYS A 176 -14.62 36.47 14.95
N ASP A 177 -15.94 36.48 15.08
CA ASP A 177 -16.65 35.77 16.15
C ASP A 177 -16.61 34.24 15.99
N SER A 178 -16.40 33.73 14.77
CA SER A 178 -16.33 32.29 14.50
C SER A 178 -15.31 31.94 13.42
N PHE A 179 -14.53 30.89 13.65
CA PHE A 179 -13.55 30.37 12.70
C PHE A 179 -14.11 29.16 11.95
N SER A 180 -13.64 28.95 10.72
CA SER A 180 -14.04 27.78 9.92
C SER A 180 -13.58 26.51 10.60
N GLU A 181 -14.46 25.51 10.71
CA GLU A 181 -14.12 24.22 11.30
C GLU A 181 -12.95 23.54 10.57
N PRO A 182 -12.06 22.84 11.30
CA PRO A 182 -10.99 22.04 10.72
C PRO A 182 -11.51 21.01 9.72
N TYR A 183 -10.72 20.78 8.66
CA TYR A 183 -10.98 19.66 7.77
C TYR A 183 -10.75 18.35 8.53
N LYS A 184 -11.78 17.50 8.59
CA LYS A 184 -11.70 16.18 9.21
C LYS A 184 -10.99 15.21 8.27
N LYS A 185 -9.77 14.82 8.63
CA LYS A 185 -9.05 13.76 7.92
C LYS A 185 -9.68 12.42 8.24
N TRP A 186 -9.86 11.60 7.22
CA TRP A 186 -10.17 10.19 7.42
C TRP A 186 -8.98 9.50 8.11
N ASP A 187 -9.27 8.76 9.18
CA ASP A 187 -8.27 7.95 9.90
C ASP A 187 -8.75 6.50 10.01
N SER A 188 -8.36 5.71 9.01
CA SER A 188 -8.65 4.29 8.91
C SER A 188 -8.01 3.46 10.04
N HIS A 189 -6.95 3.96 10.70
CA HIS A 189 -6.29 3.19 11.76
C HIS A 189 -7.20 2.96 12.96
N LYS A 190 -8.14 3.89 13.23
CA LYS A 190 -9.12 3.75 14.32
C LYS A 190 -10.05 2.56 14.14
N PHE A 191 -10.18 2.08 12.91
CA PHE A 191 -11.02 0.96 12.55
C PHE A 191 -10.25 -0.37 12.52
N LEU A 192 -8.91 -0.33 12.57
CA LEU A 192 -8.11 -1.55 12.66
C LEU A 192 -8.51 -2.34 13.92
N PRO A 193 -8.79 -3.64 13.78
CA PRO A 193 -9.07 -4.48 14.92
C PRO A 193 -7.80 -4.64 15.77
N PRO A 194 -7.93 -5.03 17.04
CA PRO A 194 -6.80 -5.46 17.85
C PRO A 194 -6.00 -6.57 17.15
N VAL A 195 -4.68 -6.54 17.31
CA VAL A 195 -3.79 -7.58 16.78
C VAL A 195 -4.12 -8.91 17.48
N PRO A 196 -4.53 -9.97 16.76
CA PRO A 196 -4.66 -11.29 17.37
C PRO A 196 -3.26 -11.86 17.63
N ASN A 197 -3.02 -12.42 18.81
CA ASN A 197 -1.69 -12.90 19.22
C ASN A 197 -1.75 -14.25 19.94
N ASP A 198 -2.82 -15.01 19.72
CA ASP A 198 -3.04 -16.35 20.28
C ASP A 198 -2.49 -17.48 19.39
N ASN A 199 -1.85 -17.15 18.26
CA ASN A 199 -1.15 -18.10 17.40
C ASN A 199 0.36 -18.11 17.65
N PRO A 200 0.96 -19.20 18.15
CA PRO A 200 2.40 -19.27 18.42
C PRO A 200 3.26 -19.45 17.17
N LEU A 201 2.70 -19.92 16.05
CA LEU A 201 3.44 -20.25 14.82
C LEU A 201 3.32 -19.16 13.75
N ILE A 202 2.29 -18.33 13.80
CA ILE A 202 2.08 -17.22 12.86
C ILE A 202 1.90 -15.94 13.70
N PRO A 203 2.95 -15.11 13.85
CA PRO A 203 2.84 -13.88 14.62
C PRO A 203 1.72 -12.99 14.08
N ARG A 204 0.99 -12.32 14.99
CA ARG A 204 -0.11 -11.40 14.68
C ARG A 204 -1.34 -12.07 14.04
N ALA A 205 -1.43 -13.39 14.11
CA ALA A 205 -2.57 -14.18 13.64
C ALA A 205 -3.40 -14.74 14.80
N SER A 206 -4.65 -15.08 14.48
CA SER A 206 -5.52 -15.81 15.39
C SER A 206 -5.07 -17.27 15.54
N GLY A 207 -5.18 -17.81 16.75
CA GLY A 207 -5.07 -19.25 17.00
C GLY A 207 -6.13 -20.07 16.27
N GLY A 208 -7.15 -19.41 15.70
CA GLY A 208 -8.18 -19.99 14.84
C GLY A 208 -7.71 -20.39 13.45
N ILE A 209 -6.49 -20.02 13.02
CA ILE A 209 -5.93 -20.40 11.71
C ILE A 209 -4.58 -21.11 11.83
N ALA A 210 -4.24 -21.95 10.87
CA ALA A 210 -2.95 -22.62 10.80
C ALA A 210 -2.48 -22.82 9.35
N LEU A 211 -1.16 -22.82 9.14
CA LEU A 211 -0.55 -23.26 7.89
C LEU A 211 -0.70 -24.78 7.77
N ASN A 212 -0.94 -25.26 6.56
CA ASN A 212 -1.09 -26.68 6.27
C ASN A 212 -0.57 -27.01 4.86
N TYR A 213 -0.29 -28.30 4.62
CA TYR A 213 0.11 -28.84 3.34
C TYR A 213 -0.69 -30.10 2.99
N ASN A 214 -1.08 -30.22 1.73
CA ASN A 214 -1.44 -31.50 1.13
C ASN A 214 -1.16 -31.49 -0.38
N GLU A 215 -1.25 -32.64 -1.03
CA GLU A 215 -0.95 -32.79 -2.46
C GLU A 215 -1.95 -32.03 -3.36
N GLU A 216 -3.20 -31.88 -2.92
CA GLU A 216 -4.28 -31.26 -3.70
C GLU A 216 -4.13 -29.73 -3.77
N PHE A 217 -3.97 -29.08 -2.62
CA PHE A 217 -3.96 -27.62 -2.47
C PHE A 217 -2.57 -27.05 -2.31
N GLY A 218 -1.55 -27.91 -2.23
CA GLY A 218 -0.21 -27.53 -1.83
C GLY A 218 -0.25 -26.85 -0.47
N ARG A 219 0.36 -25.67 -0.41
CA ARG A 219 0.52 -24.86 0.79
C ARG A 219 -0.70 -23.98 0.98
N HIS A 220 -1.36 -24.09 2.13
CA HIS A 220 -2.62 -23.39 2.37
C HIS A 220 -2.83 -23.03 3.83
N VAL A 221 -3.85 -22.21 4.11
CA VAL A 221 -4.28 -21.85 5.46
C VAL A 221 -5.63 -22.50 5.75
N ILE A 222 -5.78 -23.13 6.92
CA ILE A 222 -7.03 -23.74 7.38
C ILE A 222 -7.53 -23.13 8.68
N ALA A 223 -8.82 -23.31 8.96
CA ALA A 223 -9.42 -23.02 10.27
C ALA A 223 -9.15 -24.18 11.26
N THR A 224 -8.59 -23.87 12.44
CA THR A 224 -8.29 -24.86 13.50
C THR A 224 -9.48 -25.11 14.43
N ARG A 225 -10.43 -24.18 14.43
CA ARG A 225 -11.73 -24.22 15.12
C ARG A 225 -12.77 -23.55 14.22
N ASP A 226 -14.01 -23.58 14.65
CA ASP A 226 -15.02 -22.73 14.05
C ASP A 226 -14.69 -21.24 14.30
N ILE A 227 -14.84 -20.43 13.25
CA ILE A 227 -14.56 -19.00 13.26
C ILE A 227 -15.85 -18.25 12.94
N LYS A 228 -16.26 -17.34 13.83
CA LYS A 228 -17.41 -16.48 13.68
C LYS A 228 -17.14 -15.37 12.66
N ALA A 229 -18.19 -14.96 11.94
CA ALA A 229 -18.12 -13.80 11.07
C ALA A 229 -17.71 -12.55 11.86
N GLY A 230 -16.76 -11.79 11.31
CA GLY A 230 -16.21 -10.58 11.90
C GLY A 230 -14.99 -10.77 12.78
N GLU A 231 -14.57 -12.03 13.05
CA GLU A 231 -13.30 -12.30 13.73
C GLU A 231 -12.11 -11.89 12.84
N THR A 232 -11.07 -11.36 13.48
CA THR A 232 -9.82 -10.99 12.81
C THR A 232 -8.90 -12.20 12.74
N LEU A 233 -8.58 -12.62 11.52
CA LEU A 233 -7.72 -13.78 11.26
C LEU A 233 -6.24 -13.43 11.39
N ILE A 234 -5.85 -12.25 10.90
CA ILE A 234 -4.49 -11.70 11.01
C ILE A 234 -4.52 -10.18 10.89
N LEU A 235 -3.57 -9.51 11.55
CA LEU A 235 -3.19 -8.12 11.29
C LEU A 235 -1.72 -8.04 10.84
N ALA A 236 -1.51 -8.00 9.52
CA ALA A 236 -0.18 -8.05 8.90
C ALA A 236 0.29 -6.67 8.44
N LYS A 237 1.61 -6.47 8.54
CA LYS A 237 2.32 -5.33 7.94
C LYS A 237 2.96 -5.79 6.64
N ALA A 238 2.87 -4.99 5.58
CA ALA A 238 3.57 -5.28 4.33
C ALA A 238 5.09 -5.41 4.55
N TYR A 239 5.70 -6.48 3.99
CA TYR A 239 7.16 -6.67 4.02
C TYR A 239 7.87 -5.62 3.15
N VAL A 240 7.35 -5.41 1.94
CA VAL A 240 7.72 -4.33 1.02
C VAL A 240 6.49 -3.70 0.38
N SER A 241 6.66 -2.47 -0.07
CA SER A 241 5.62 -1.70 -0.74
C SER A 241 6.18 -0.80 -1.85
N ALA A 242 5.37 -0.55 -2.87
CA ALA A 242 5.67 0.35 -3.97
C ALA A 242 4.52 1.32 -4.18
N VAL A 243 4.76 2.63 -4.03
CA VAL A 243 3.78 3.67 -4.37
C VAL A 243 3.86 3.91 -5.88
N LYS A 244 2.71 4.01 -6.54
CA LYS A 244 2.65 4.32 -7.97
C LYS A 244 3.27 5.69 -8.24
N VAL A 245 3.99 5.83 -9.35
CA VAL A 245 4.79 7.03 -9.67
C VAL A 245 3.95 8.33 -9.60
N ASP A 246 2.75 8.34 -10.17
CA ASP A 246 1.83 9.49 -10.16
C ASP A 246 1.20 9.79 -8.77
N LYS A 247 1.57 9.01 -7.76
CA LYS A 247 1.08 9.10 -6.37
C LYS A 247 2.21 9.36 -5.37
N MET A 248 3.48 9.40 -5.79
CA MET A 248 4.65 9.56 -4.92
C MET A 248 4.65 10.87 -4.12
N ALA A 249 4.07 11.95 -4.63
CA ALA A 249 3.95 13.22 -3.90
C ALA A 249 2.78 13.26 -2.89
N LYS A 250 1.94 12.22 -2.86
CA LYS A 250 0.68 12.19 -2.08
C LYS A 250 0.67 11.15 -0.97
N PHE A 251 1.46 10.09 -1.08
CA PHE A 251 1.49 9.00 -0.11
C PHE A 251 2.90 8.79 0.43
N CYS A 252 2.97 8.40 1.70
CA CYS A 252 4.24 8.13 2.36
C CYS A 252 4.91 6.92 1.73
N TRP A 253 6.19 7.05 1.39
CA TRP A 253 6.99 5.96 0.80
C TRP A 253 7.29 4.81 1.76
N TYR A 254 6.98 4.98 3.06
CA TYR A 254 7.17 3.97 4.10
C TYR A 254 5.83 3.35 4.51
N CYS A 255 4.98 4.08 5.24
CA CYS A 255 3.73 3.56 5.79
C CYS A 255 2.52 3.66 4.85
N LEU A 256 2.70 4.15 3.62
CA LEU A 256 1.66 4.28 2.60
C LEU A 256 0.45 5.16 2.96
N GLN A 257 0.49 5.86 4.10
CA GLN A 257 -0.52 6.81 4.51
C GLN A 257 -0.53 8.05 3.61
N ARG A 258 -1.71 8.66 3.44
CA ARG A 258 -1.82 9.93 2.72
C ARG A 258 -1.06 11.01 3.49
N THR A 259 -0.32 11.83 2.76
CA THR A 259 0.48 12.90 3.32
C THR A 259 -0.06 14.26 2.91
N TRP A 260 -0.04 15.21 3.86
CA TRP A 260 -0.52 16.58 3.65
C TRP A 260 0.63 17.58 3.84
N ALA A 261 1.26 17.57 5.03
CA ALA A 261 2.53 18.25 5.30
C ALA A 261 3.69 17.24 5.27
N SER A 262 3.95 16.64 4.11
CA SER A 262 5.00 15.64 3.93
C SER A 262 6.41 16.23 4.03
N VAL A 263 7.39 15.39 4.39
CA VAL A 263 8.83 15.74 4.30
C VAL A 263 9.47 14.99 3.14
N PRO A 264 10.35 15.64 2.35
CA PRO A 264 11.01 14.97 1.23
C PRO A 264 12.15 14.07 1.73
N CYS A 265 12.63 13.17 0.87
CA CYS A 265 13.97 12.63 1.03
C CYS A 265 15.00 13.77 1.08
N ASN A 266 16.06 13.56 1.85
CA ASN A 266 17.17 14.49 1.98
C ASN A 266 18.01 14.56 0.69
N LEU A 267 18.12 13.46 -0.07
CA LEU A 267 19.02 13.38 -1.22
C LEU A 267 18.31 13.37 -2.58
N CYS A 268 17.31 12.49 -2.76
CA CYS A 268 16.60 12.39 -4.04
C CYS A 268 15.38 13.32 -4.10
N ILE A 269 14.79 13.39 -5.29
CA ILE A 269 13.57 14.13 -5.59
C ILE A 269 12.36 13.21 -5.78
N ASN A 270 12.49 11.90 -5.47
CA ASN A 270 11.54 10.88 -5.92
C ASN A 270 10.42 10.60 -4.92
N VAL A 271 10.69 10.76 -3.62
CA VAL A 271 9.81 10.23 -2.56
C VAL A 271 9.58 11.24 -1.44
N VAL A 272 8.42 11.11 -0.78
CA VAL A 272 8.06 11.85 0.43
C VAL A 272 7.63 10.91 1.56
N PHE A 273 7.65 11.43 2.77
CA PHE A 273 7.28 10.74 4.00
C PHE A 273 6.28 11.57 4.80
N CYS A 274 5.40 10.91 5.57
CA CYS A 274 4.46 11.62 6.44
C CYS A 274 5.15 12.33 7.62
N SER A 275 6.32 11.82 8.02
CA SER A 275 7.13 12.33 9.12
C SER A 275 8.62 12.02 8.90
N GLU A 276 9.45 12.74 9.64
CA GLU A 276 10.89 12.52 9.77
C GLU A 276 11.17 11.09 10.26
N GLU A 277 10.37 10.57 11.20
CA GLU A 277 10.45 9.19 11.68
C GLU A 277 10.27 8.16 10.54
N CYS A 278 9.25 8.33 9.69
CA CYS A 278 9.04 7.44 8.54
C CYS A 278 10.16 7.55 7.50
N ARG A 279 10.72 8.75 7.29
CA ARG A 279 11.91 8.94 6.43
C ARG A 279 13.09 8.16 6.98
N ASP A 280 13.36 8.25 8.27
CA ASP A 280 14.52 7.66 8.91
C ASP A 280 14.40 6.13 9.00
N LYS A 281 13.19 5.60 9.31
CA LYS A 281 12.90 4.16 9.22
C LYS A 281 13.12 3.62 7.80
N ALA A 282 12.58 4.31 6.79
CA ALA A 282 12.80 3.91 5.39
C ALA A 282 14.28 3.93 5.02
N TRP A 283 15.02 4.98 5.42
CA TRP A 283 16.46 5.10 5.20
C TRP A 283 17.22 3.89 5.75
N ASN A 284 16.93 3.52 6.99
CA ASN A 284 17.59 2.41 7.67
C ASN A 284 17.21 1.05 7.08
N GLU A 285 15.96 0.85 6.64
CA GLU A 285 15.51 -0.43 6.10
C GLU A 285 15.89 -0.66 4.63
N TYR A 286 15.84 0.37 3.77
CA TYR A 286 16.08 0.17 2.32
C TYR A 286 16.47 1.44 1.53
N HIS A 287 16.07 2.62 1.99
CA HIS A 287 16.13 3.84 1.18
C HIS A 287 17.55 4.42 1.03
N ASP A 288 18.47 4.14 1.94
CA ASP A 288 19.89 4.48 1.78
C ASP A 288 20.52 3.91 0.49
N ILE A 289 20.14 2.69 0.09
CA ILE A 289 20.57 2.02 -1.14
C ILE A 289 19.62 2.37 -2.28
N GLU A 290 18.32 2.25 -2.06
CA GLU A 290 17.28 2.49 -3.08
C GLU A 290 17.29 3.94 -3.60
N CYS A 291 17.64 4.93 -2.77
CA CYS A 291 17.58 6.36 -3.12
C CYS A 291 18.34 6.68 -4.41
N ARG A 292 19.52 6.07 -4.62
CA ARG A 292 20.31 6.28 -5.84
C ARG A 292 19.79 5.47 -7.02
N PHE A 293 19.30 4.26 -6.75
CA PHE A 293 18.67 3.42 -7.75
C PHE A 293 17.47 4.13 -8.39
N LEU A 294 16.52 4.63 -7.59
CA LEU A 294 15.30 5.30 -8.08
C LEU A 294 15.59 6.53 -8.95
N THR A 295 16.70 7.21 -8.69
CA THR A 295 17.13 8.35 -9.51
C THR A 295 17.78 7.91 -10.82
N ALA A 296 18.49 6.77 -10.80
CA ALA A 296 19.22 6.24 -11.93
C ALA A 296 18.30 5.63 -12.99
N ILE A 297 17.31 4.86 -12.55
CA ILE A 297 16.26 4.34 -13.42
C ILE A 297 15.26 5.47 -13.64
N LYS A 298 15.11 5.96 -14.89
CA LYS A 298 14.16 7.06 -15.18
C LYS A 298 12.80 6.68 -14.61
N THR A 299 12.28 7.44 -13.64
CA THR A 299 11.08 7.07 -12.85
C THR A 299 9.87 6.72 -13.71
N GLU A 300 9.76 7.28 -14.91
CA GLU A 300 8.70 7.00 -15.90
C GLU A 300 8.77 5.58 -16.50
N ASN A 301 9.92 4.91 -16.41
CA ASN A 301 10.17 3.56 -16.91
C ASN A 301 10.22 2.51 -15.79
N VAL A 302 9.79 2.86 -14.58
CA VAL A 302 9.84 1.96 -13.41
C VAL A 302 8.45 1.40 -13.17
N ASP A 303 8.31 0.09 -13.35
CA ASP A 303 7.11 -0.62 -12.94
C ASP A 303 7.11 -0.81 -11.42
N PRO A 304 5.94 -0.76 -10.74
CA PRO A 304 5.85 -1.06 -9.31
C PRO A 304 6.50 -2.40 -8.91
N THR A 305 6.44 -3.42 -9.77
CA THR A 305 7.13 -4.71 -9.56
C THR A 305 8.65 -4.56 -9.53
N ASP A 306 9.25 -3.60 -10.25
CA ASP A 306 10.69 -3.30 -10.17
C ASP A 306 11.04 -2.75 -8.78
N ILE A 307 10.22 -1.83 -8.27
CA ILE A 307 10.43 -1.25 -6.94
C ILE A 307 10.32 -2.33 -5.88
N LEU A 308 9.30 -3.19 -5.98
CA LEU A 308 9.12 -4.31 -5.05
C LEU A 308 10.31 -5.28 -5.11
N SER A 309 10.75 -5.68 -6.30
CA SER A 309 11.87 -6.64 -6.42
C SER A 309 13.18 -6.09 -5.89
N ILE A 310 13.46 -4.81 -6.14
CA ILE A 310 14.65 -4.15 -5.62
C ILE A 310 14.58 -3.94 -4.12
N LYS A 311 13.43 -3.51 -3.58
CA LYS A 311 13.25 -3.40 -2.12
C LYS A 311 13.40 -4.75 -1.43
N MET A 312 12.84 -5.83 -1.99
CA MET A 312 13.03 -7.19 -1.46
C MET A 312 14.50 -7.56 -1.44
N THR A 313 15.21 -7.32 -2.53
CA THR A 313 16.65 -7.61 -2.66
C THR A 313 17.47 -6.84 -1.63
N ILE A 314 17.20 -5.54 -1.47
CA ILE A 314 17.91 -4.68 -0.51
C ILE A 314 17.64 -5.15 0.93
N LYS A 315 16.37 -5.40 1.29
CA LYS A 315 16.01 -5.87 2.62
C LYS A 315 16.62 -7.23 2.92
N ALA A 316 16.60 -8.17 1.98
CA ALA A 316 17.23 -9.48 2.11
C ALA A 316 18.73 -9.37 2.46
N VAL A 317 19.48 -8.52 1.74
CA VAL A 317 20.91 -8.29 2.02
C VAL A 317 21.12 -7.66 3.39
N LYS A 318 20.27 -6.70 3.79
CA LYS A 318 20.37 -6.03 5.08
C LYS A 318 20.04 -6.94 6.25
N GLU A 319 18.98 -7.73 6.15
CA GLU A 319 18.57 -8.69 7.18
C GLU A 319 19.61 -9.80 7.38
N ALA A 320 20.21 -10.30 6.30
CA ALA A 320 21.30 -11.26 6.36
C ALA A 320 22.62 -10.64 6.87
N GLY A 321 22.81 -9.33 6.67
CA GLY A 321 24.00 -8.57 7.07
C GLY A 321 25.18 -8.66 6.09
N SER A 322 25.20 -9.61 5.17
CA SER A 322 26.16 -9.68 4.06
C SER A 322 25.62 -10.51 2.89
N LEU A 323 26.27 -10.39 1.73
CA LEU A 323 25.93 -11.21 0.55
C LEU A 323 26.24 -12.70 0.77
N GLU A 324 27.31 -13.01 1.50
CA GLU A 324 27.70 -14.36 1.88
C GLU A 324 26.61 -15.02 2.72
N LYS A 325 26.20 -14.38 3.82
CA LYS A 325 25.15 -14.90 4.70
C LYS A 325 23.82 -15.02 3.98
N LEU A 326 23.51 -14.07 3.08
CA LEU A 326 22.31 -14.16 2.26
C LEU A 326 22.37 -15.35 1.31
N LYS A 327 23.51 -15.58 0.66
CA LYS A 327 23.68 -16.73 -0.24
C LYS A 327 23.55 -18.05 0.52
N GLU A 328 24.20 -18.19 1.67
CA GLU A 328 24.08 -19.36 2.54
C GLU A 328 22.62 -19.59 2.97
N GLN A 329 21.92 -18.52 3.36
CA GLN A 329 20.51 -18.57 3.74
C GLN A 329 19.62 -19.02 2.58
N VAL A 330 19.81 -18.46 1.38
CA VAL A 330 19.02 -18.83 0.18
C VAL A 330 19.31 -20.27 -0.24
N ASP A 331 20.59 -20.69 -0.28
CA ASP A 331 20.98 -22.06 -0.63
C ASP A 331 20.38 -23.07 0.36
N MET A 332 20.39 -22.74 1.67
CA MET A 332 19.76 -23.53 2.72
C MET A 332 18.24 -23.65 2.50
N LEU A 333 17.54 -22.54 2.25
CA LEU A 333 16.09 -22.53 2.00
C LEU A 333 15.71 -23.28 0.72
N ASP A 334 16.55 -23.24 -0.32
CA ASP A 334 16.31 -23.95 -1.57
C ASP A 334 16.55 -25.46 -1.43
N SER A 335 17.41 -25.89 -0.50
CA SER A 335 17.62 -27.30 -0.16
C SER A 335 16.50 -27.93 0.69
N MET A 336 15.62 -27.12 1.29
CA MET A 336 14.53 -27.60 2.13
C MET A 336 13.45 -28.31 1.31
N THR A 337 13.16 -29.56 1.67
CA THR A 337 12.09 -30.37 1.08
C THR A 337 10.70 -29.96 1.58
N ASP A 338 10.57 -29.67 2.88
CA ASP A 338 9.31 -29.22 3.49
C ASP A 338 9.36 -27.75 3.88
N LYS A 339 8.99 -26.85 2.96
CA LYS A 339 9.04 -25.40 3.22
C LYS A 339 7.96 -24.89 4.19
N ILE A 340 7.08 -25.76 4.70
CA ILE A 340 6.08 -25.40 5.72
C ILE A 340 6.50 -25.90 7.11
N ASN A 341 6.87 -27.17 7.22
CA ASN A 341 7.16 -27.81 8.51
C ASN A 341 8.66 -27.94 8.81
N SER A 342 9.55 -27.63 7.86
CA SER A 342 10.98 -27.52 8.20
C SER A 342 11.22 -26.25 9.00
N ASN A 343 12.11 -26.35 10.00
CA ASN A 343 12.44 -25.37 11.04
C ASN A 343 12.84 -23.96 10.54
N LEU A 344 11.93 -23.24 9.88
CA LEU A 344 12.00 -21.80 9.71
C LEU A 344 11.92 -21.19 11.11
N ASN A 345 13.06 -20.73 11.63
CA ASN A 345 13.15 -19.99 12.89
C ASN A 345 12.33 -20.60 14.04
N LYS A 346 12.60 -21.86 14.41
CA LYS A 346 11.85 -22.62 15.44
C LYS A 346 10.36 -22.88 15.11
N ASN A 347 10.04 -23.08 13.82
CA ASN A 347 8.68 -23.29 13.30
C ASN A 347 7.76 -22.06 13.34
N VAL A 348 8.32 -20.85 13.35
CA VAL A 348 7.54 -19.61 13.31
C VAL A 348 7.57 -19.00 11.91
N PHE A 349 6.40 -18.88 11.29
CA PHE A 349 6.19 -18.14 10.05
C PHE A 349 6.11 -16.64 10.33
N ASP A 350 7.28 -15.99 10.41
CA ASP A 350 7.36 -14.53 10.57
C ASP A 350 7.33 -13.85 9.19
N ASP A 351 6.18 -13.28 8.83
CA ASP A 351 5.94 -12.55 7.59
C ASP A 351 6.65 -11.18 7.51
N THR A 352 7.41 -10.81 8.54
CA THR A 352 8.30 -9.64 8.53
C THR A 352 9.73 -9.96 8.11
N ARG A 353 10.03 -11.25 7.86
CA ARG A 353 11.38 -11.76 7.63
C ARG A 353 11.58 -12.27 6.21
N TYR A 354 12.77 -12.06 5.65
CA TYR A 354 13.08 -12.46 4.28
C TYR A 354 12.88 -13.96 4.01
N GLU A 355 13.10 -14.83 5.00
CA GLU A 355 12.94 -16.27 4.87
C GLU A 355 11.54 -16.66 4.36
N THR A 356 10.48 -16.01 4.89
CA THR A 356 9.10 -16.28 4.48
C THR A 356 8.78 -15.71 3.10
N VAL A 357 9.43 -14.62 2.70
CA VAL A 357 9.35 -14.06 1.34
C VAL A 357 9.98 -15.03 0.34
N CYS A 358 11.16 -15.54 0.66
CA CYS A 358 11.96 -16.38 -0.21
C CYS A 358 11.20 -17.66 -0.61
N ILE A 359 10.39 -18.21 0.29
CA ILE A 359 9.63 -19.44 0.05
C ILE A 359 8.30 -19.22 -0.68
N ILE A 360 7.84 -18.00 -0.95
CA ILE A 360 6.58 -17.75 -1.68
C ILE A 360 6.56 -18.54 -3.00
N ASN A 361 5.40 -19.08 -3.37
CA ASN A 361 5.27 -19.85 -4.61
C ASN A 361 5.57 -18.95 -5.80
N ARG A 362 6.13 -19.52 -6.86
CA ARG A 362 6.42 -18.78 -8.10
C ARG A 362 5.57 -19.38 -9.19
N ASP A 363 4.62 -18.61 -9.69
CA ASP A 363 3.77 -19.05 -10.80
C ASP A 363 4.66 -19.36 -12.00
N LYS A 364 4.39 -20.47 -12.71
CA LYS A 364 5.10 -20.77 -13.96
C LYS A 364 4.70 -19.74 -15.01
N LEU A 365 5.58 -18.76 -15.22
CA LEU A 365 5.40 -17.74 -16.25
C LEU A 365 5.38 -18.39 -17.64
N ASN A 366 4.63 -17.79 -18.56
CA ASN A 366 4.80 -18.17 -19.96
C ASN A 366 6.19 -17.73 -20.44
N HIS A 367 6.65 -18.35 -21.52
CA HIS A 367 8.01 -18.15 -22.02
C HIS A 367 8.37 -16.68 -22.28
N LYS A 368 7.42 -15.90 -22.79
CA LYS A 368 7.61 -14.49 -23.14
C LYS A 368 7.76 -13.61 -21.89
N GLU A 369 6.94 -13.85 -20.87
CA GLU A 369 7.01 -13.17 -19.57
C GLU A 369 8.32 -13.48 -18.86
N ALA A 370 8.72 -14.75 -18.82
CA ALA A 370 9.99 -15.16 -18.21
C ALA A 370 11.19 -14.46 -18.86
N ILE A 371 11.24 -14.38 -20.20
CA ILE A 371 12.31 -13.65 -20.92
C ILE A 371 12.31 -12.17 -20.56
N ALA A 372 11.13 -11.54 -20.50
CA ALA A 372 11.00 -10.13 -20.15
C ALA A 372 11.51 -9.87 -18.72
N ASP A 373 11.17 -10.73 -17.77
CA ASP A 373 11.61 -10.61 -16.37
C ASP A 373 13.11 -10.87 -16.20
N VAL A 374 13.71 -11.82 -16.93
CA VAL A 374 15.17 -12.02 -16.93
C VAL A 374 15.86 -10.79 -17.51
N ALA A 375 15.42 -10.30 -18.68
CA ALA A 375 16.00 -9.11 -19.30
C ALA A 375 15.90 -7.88 -18.38
N ARG A 376 14.75 -7.71 -17.73
CA ARG A 376 14.56 -6.63 -16.75
C ARG A 376 15.44 -6.81 -15.52
N SER A 377 15.63 -8.03 -15.04
CA SER A 377 16.52 -8.33 -13.91
C SER A 377 17.98 -7.97 -14.19
N VAL A 378 18.46 -8.18 -15.42
CA VAL A 378 19.80 -7.75 -15.86
C VAL A 378 19.93 -6.23 -15.79
N GLU A 379 18.92 -5.50 -16.28
CA GLU A 379 18.90 -4.04 -16.24
C GLU A 379 18.86 -3.51 -14.78
N LEU A 380 18.04 -4.13 -13.92
CA LEU A 380 17.95 -3.77 -12.50
C LEU A 380 19.29 -4.01 -11.77
N LEU A 381 19.95 -5.15 -12.01
CA LEU A 381 21.28 -5.43 -11.46
C LEU A 381 22.31 -4.40 -11.95
N TYR A 382 22.26 -4.02 -13.24
CA TYR A 382 23.13 -2.98 -13.79
C TYR A 382 22.94 -1.65 -13.05
N TYR A 383 21.70 -1.18 -12.85
CA TYR A 383 21.45 0.06 -12.11
C TYR A 383 21.91 -0.03 -10.66
N LEU A 384 21.64 -1.14 -9.95
CA LEU A 384 22.12 -1.33 -8.58
C LEU A 384 23.65 -1.27 -8.50
N MET A 385 24.34 -1.95 -9.41
CA MET A 385 25.81 -1.98 -9.47
C MET A 385 26.39 -0.59 -9.74
N LYS A 386 25.81 0.17 -10.68
CA LYS A 386 26.35 1.47 -11.08
C LYS A 386 25.95 2.62 -10.16
N SER A 387 24.83 2.50 -9.44
CA SER A 387 24.30 3.60 -8.61
C SER A 387 24.59 3.41 -7.12
N THR A 388 24.93 2.21 -6.66
CA THR A 388 25.09 1.89 -5.23
C THR A 388 26.46 1.30 -4.91
N LYS A 389 26.74 1.14 -3.61
CA LYS A 389 27.93 0.42 -3.11
C LYS A 389 27.58 -0.91 -2.45
N MET A 390 26.35 -1.40 -2.61
CA MET A 390 25.84 -2.55 -1.84
C MET A 390 26.63 -3.85 -2.10
N PHE A 391 27.27 -3.96 -3.25
CA PHE A 391 28.06 -5.13 -3.63
C PHE A 391 29.56 -5.04 -3.27
N GLY A 392 30.03 -3.90 -2.74
CA GLY A 392 31.46 -3.68 -2.52
C GLY A 392 32.28 -3.92 -3.80
N LYS A 393 33.31 -4.77 -3.71
CA LYS A 393 34.14 -5.20 -4.87
C LYS A 393 33.66 -6.50 -5.53
N LYS A 394 32.56 -7.09 -5.06
CA LYS A 394 32.09 -8.40 -5.55
C LYS A 394 31.45 -8.32 -6.92
N ILE A 395 30.76 -7.22 -7.24
CA ILE A 395 30.13 -7.00 -8.55
C ILE A 395 30.64 -5.66 -9.10
N VAL A 396 31.64 -5.72 -9.99
CA VAL A 396 32.32 -4.53 -10.53
C VAL A 396 31.87 -4.23 -11.98
N ASN A 397 31.59 -5.27 -12.75
CA ASN A 397 31.05 -5.18 -14.09
C ASN A 397 30.18 -6.42 -14.38
N LEU A 398 29.42 -6.37 -15.47
CA LEU A 398 28.66 -7.51 -15.99
C LEU A 398 29.45 -8.35 -17.00
N GLN A 399 30.72 -8.02 -17.28
CA GLN A 399 31.53 -8.76 -18.23
C GLN A 399 32.01 -10.07 -17.60
N LYS A 400 31.93 -11.18 -18.35
CA LYS A 400 32.31 -12.54 -17.89
C LYS A 400 31.50 -13.02 -16.66
N PRO A 401 30.16 -13.09 -16.73
CA PRO A 401 29.31 -13.51 -15.60
C PRO A 401 29.66 -14.90 -15.06
N ARG A 402 30.09 -15.85 -15.92
CA ARG A 402 30.57 -17.18 -15.51
C ARG A 402 31.72 -17.14 -14.49
N ASN A 403 32.55 -16.10 -14.54
CA ASN A 403 33.71 -15.96 -13.66
C ASN A 403 33.38 -15.22 -12.35
N ASN A 404 32.14 -14.75 -12.18
CA ASN A 404 31.70 -14.03 -11.01
C ASN A 404 30.41 -14.62 -10.43
N GLN A 405 30.58 -15.54 -9.47
CA GLN A 405 29.47 -16.17 -8.75
C GLN A 405 28.45 -15.19 -8.17
N TRP A 406 28.86 -13.96 -7.82
CA TRP A 406 27.98 -12.95 -7.26
C TRP A 406 27.05 -12.32 -8.29
N VAL A 407 27.50 -12.17 -9.54
CA VAL A 407 26.63 -11.73 -10.64
C VAL A 407 25.52 -12.76 -10.85
N ASN A 408 25.88 -14.03 -10.96
CA ASN A 408 24.92 -15.12 -11.15
C ASN A 408 23.95 -15.22 -9.98
N PHE A 409 24.47 -15.22 -8.74
CA PHE A 409 23.64 -15.26 -7.54
C PHE A 409 22.65 -14.10 -7.48
N MET A 410 23.13 -12.85 -7.62
CA MET A 410 22.28 -11.68 -7.52
C MET A 410 21.26 -11.58 -8.65
N LEU A 411 21.61 -12.01 -9.87
CA LEU A 411 20.67 -12.01 -10.97
C LEU A 411 19.56 -13.04 -10.77
N LYS A 412 19.91 -14.28 -10.37
CA LYS A 412 18.92 -15.31 -10.00
C LYS A 412 18.01 -14.82 -8.86
N LEU A 413 18.59 -14.12 -7.87
CA LEU A 413 17.85 -13.55 -6.75
C LEU A 413 16.89 -12.42 -7.16
N ILE A 414 17.34 -11.48 -7.99
CA ILE A 414 16.49 -10.39 -8.50
C ILE A 414 15.38 -10.94 -9.39
N PHE A 415 15.70 -11.93 -10.22
CA PHE A 415 14.71 -12.64 -11.04
C PHE A 415 13.66 -13.35 -10.18
N ARG A 416 14.08 -14.07 -9.12
CA ARG A 416 13.17 -14.65 -8.12
C ARG A 416 12.27 -13.59 -7.50
N HIS A 417 12.81 -12.44 -7.11
CA HIS A 417 12.03 -11.34 -6.56
C HIS A 417 11.09 -10.70 -7.57
N LYS A 418 11.42 -10.74 -8.87
CA LYS A 418 10.52 -10.35 -9.94
C LYS A 418 9.32 -11.28 -10.06
N GLU A 419 9.56 -12.58 -10.07
CA GLU A 419 8.47 -13.56 -10.07
C GLU A 419 7.57 -13.39 -8.83
N ILE A 420 8.17 -13.25 -7.64
CA ILE A 420 7.43 -13.03 -6.39
C ILE A 420 6.61 -11.73 -6.43
N SER A 421 7.12 -10.67 -7.06
CA SER A 421 6.43 -9.38 -7.11
C SER A 421 5.10 -9.41 -7.88
N HIS A 422 4.87 -10.43 -8.73
CA HIS A 422 3.57 -10.64 -9.39
C HIS A 422 2.47 -11.09 -8.42
N HIS A 423 2.83 -11.58 -7.23
CA HIS A 423 1.90 -11.90 -6.14
C HIS A 423 1.56 -10.67 -5.28
N ALA A 424 2.05 -9.48 -5.63
CA ALA A 424 1.77 -8.26 -4.87
C ALA A 424 0.28 -7.88 -4.96
N VAL A 425 -0.26 -7.44 -3.84
CA VAL A 425 -1.65 -6.99 -3.74
C VAL A 425 -1.74 -5.50 -4.02
N GLU A 426 -2.69 -5.14 -4.87
CA GLU A 426 -3.02 -3.75 -5.18
C GLU A 426 -3.74 -3.07 -4.01
N LEU A 427 -3.31 -1.85 -3.69
CA LEU A 427 -4.02 -0.91 -2.84
C LEU A 427 -4.61 0.19 -3.71
N ARG A 428 -5.90 0.46 -3.56
CA ARG A 428 -6.65 1.42 -4.38
C ARG A 428 -7.07 2.65 -3.59
N VAL A 429 -7.12 3.79 -4.28
CA VAL A 429 -7.58 5.11 -3.79
C VAL A 429 -9.10 5.07 -3.84
N ARG A 430 -9.75 4.65 -2.75
CA ARG A 430 -11.18 4.36 -2.87
C ARG A 430 -12.05 5.62 -2.92
N LYS A 431 -12.76 5.77 -4.04
CA LYS A 431 -14.11 6.36 -4.14
C LYS A 431 -15.10 5.18 -4.21
N ALA A 432 -16.40 5.38 -4.01
CA ALA A 432 -17.42 4.32 -3.82
C ALA A 432 -17.51 3.16 -4.86
N GLU A 433 -16.66 3.12 -5.90
CA GLU A 433 -16.71 2.20 -7.03
C GLU A 433 -15.44 1.33 -7.17
N ASP A 434 -15.61 0.11 -7.68
CA ASP A 434 -14.54 -0.90 -7.83
C ASP A 434 -13.48 -0.56 -8.90
N HIS A 435 -13.68 0.49 -9.71
CA HIS A 435 -12.70 1.01 -10.68
C HIS A 435 -11.75 2.07 -10.12
N ALA A 436 -11.69 2.21 -8.79
CA ALA A 436 -10.80 3.13 -8.09
C ALA A 436 -9.33 3.02 -8.54
N PRO A 437 -8.61 4.15 -8.74
CA PRO A 437 -7.25 4.13 -9.23
C PRO A 437 -6.31 3.52 -8.19
N ILE A 438 -5.37 2.69 -8.65
CA ILE A 438 -4.36 2.07 -7.81
C ILE A 438 -3.44 3.15 -7.23
N ARG A 439 -3.19 3.12 -5.91
CA ARG A 439 -2.18 3.95 -5.23
C ARG A 439 -0.86 3.25 -5.02
N SER A 440 -0.89 1.97 -4.68
CA SER A 440 0.29 1.26 -4.22
C SER A 440 0.14 -0.24 -4.43
N TYR A 441 1.26 -0.94 -4.35
CA TYR A 441 1.35 -2.39 -4.35
C TYR A 441 2.07 -2.81 -3.08
N ILE A 442 1.62 -3.89 -2.46
CA ILE A 442 2.22 -4.43 -1.23
C ILE A 442 2.48 -5.92 -1.38
N LEU A 443 3.53 -6.41 -0.73
CA LEU A 443 3.78 -7.83 -0.59
C LEU A 443 3.68 -8.22 0.89
N ILE A 444 2.82 -9.18 1.18
CA ILE A 444 2.68 -9.82 2.49
C ILE A 444 2.94 -11.32 2.28
N PRO A 445 4.01 -11.90 2.83
CA PRO A 445 4.36 -13.29 2.59
C PRO A 445 3.24 -14.30 2.85
N LEU A 446 2.46 -14.10 3.92
CA LEU A 446 1.35 -14.99 4.25
C LEU A 446 0.31 -15.08 3.13
N TYR A 447 0.12 -14.02 2.33
CA TYR A 447 -0.87 -14.05 1.25
C TYR A 447 -0.50 -15.04 0.14
N GLY A 448 0.78 -15.41 0.02
CA GLY A 448 1.22 -16.50 -0.87
C GLY A 448 0.75 -17.89 -0.44
N PHE A 449 0.13 -18.03 0.73
CA PHE A 449 -0.44 -19.27 1.27
C PHE A 449 -1.98 -19.23 1.28
N LEU A 450 -2.60 -18.16 0.80
CA LEU A 450 -4.06 -18.03 0.75
C LEU A 450 -4.55 -18.41 -0.64
N ASN A 451 -5.05 -19.65 -0.77
CA ASN A 451 -5.58 -20.15 -2.02
C ASN A 451 -6.80 -19.37 -2.51
N HIS A 452 -7.08 -19.52 -3.81
CA HIS A 452 -8.18 -18.87 -4.47
C HIS A 452 -9.54 -19.52 -4.19
N SER A 453 -10.57 -18.69 -3.97
CA SER A 453 -11.97 -19.01 -4.25
C SER A 453 -12.61 -17.86 -5.02
N CYS A 454 -13.52 -18.18 -5.96
CA CYS A 454 -14.38 -17.17 -6.59
C CYS A 454 -15.35 -16.53 -5.58
N ASP A 455 -15.45 -17.16 -4.41
CA ASP A 455 -16.25 -16.76 -3.28
C ASP A 455 -15.41 -16.82 -1.97
N PRO A 456 -14.66 -15.75 -1.65
CA PRO A 456 -13.77 -15.73 -0.49
C PRO A 456 -14.54 -15.66 0.82
N ASN A 457 -13.92 -16.11 1.92
CA ASN A 457 -14.53 -16.14 3.26
C ASN A 457 -13.98 -15.06 4.21
N PHE A 458 -13.17 -14.13 3.71
CA PHE A 458 -12.74 -12.94 4.43
C PHE A 458 -12.75 -11.68 3.54
N HIS A 459 -12.73 -10.53 4.19
CA HIS A 459 -12.46 -9.23 3.60
C HIS A 459 -11.12 -8.70 4.13
N LYS A 460 -10.33 -8.08 3.26
CA LYS A 460 -9.07 -7.44 3.64
C LYS A 460 -9.31 -5.94 3.85
N MET A 461 -9.23 -5.50 5.10
CA MET A 461 -9.27 -4.08 5.45
C MET A 461 -7.85 -3.49 5.48
N THR A 462 -7.66 -2.33 4.87
CA THR A 462 -6.34 -1.68 4.75
C THR A 462 -6.31 -0.30 5.40
N SER A 463 -5.26 -0.07 6.18
CA SER A 463 -4.90 1.25 6.72
C SER A 463 -3.39 1.45 6.54
N GLY A 464 -3.01 2.27 5.56
CA GLY A 464 -1.60 2.51 5.26
C GLY A 464 -0.94 1.23 4.73
N ASP A 465 0.04 0.71 5.48
CA ASP A 465 0.74 -0.55 5.25
C ASP A 465 0.26 -1.70 6.15
N MET A 466 -0.72 -1.44 7.03
CA MET A 466 -1.36 -2.43 7.89
C MET A 466 -2.60 -3.02 7.20
N ASN A 467 -2.73 -4.35 7.27
CA ASN A 467 -3.78 -5.10 6.59
C ASN A 467 -4.40 -6.12 7.55
N ALA A 468 -5.71 -5.98 7.79
CA ALA A 468 -6.48 -6.90 8.60
C ALA A 468 -7.29 -7.85 7.71
N LEU A 469 -7.21 -9.16 7.94
CA LEU A 469 -8.13 -10.12 7.33
C LEU A 469 -9.28 -10.38 8.30
N ILE A 470 -10.48 -9.98 7.92
CA ILE A 470 -11.70 -10.09 8.73
C ILE A 470 -12.62 -11.12 8.08
N SER A 471 -12.96 -12.18 8.79
CA SER A 471 -13.90 -13.19 8.30
C SER A 471 -15.25 -12.56 7.95
N THR A 472 -15.83 -12.94 6.81
CA THR A 472 -17.09 -12.36 6.30
C THR A 472 -18.27 -13.32 6.37
N ARG A 473 -18.03 -14.54 6.84
CA ARG A 473 -19.05 -15.54 7.16
C ARG A 473 -18.54 -16.45 8.26
N TYR A 474 -19.41 -17.31 8.79
CA TYR A 474 -18.98 -18.42 9.64
C TYR A 474 -18.12 -19.39 8.82
N ILE A 475 -16.97 -19.78 9.36
CA ILE A 475 -16.02 -20.71 8.74
C ILE A 475 -15.91 -21.92 9.67
N LYS A 476 -16.26 -23.11 9.18
CA LYS A 476 -16.18 -24.32 10.00
C LYS A 476 -14.73 -24.76 10.18
N LYS A 477 -14.44 -25.42 11.29
CA LYS A 477 -13.16 -26.10 11.52
C LYS A 477 -12.79 -26.99 10.32
N GLY A 478 -11.55 -26.88 9.87
CA GLY A 478 -11.02 -27.62 8.72
C GLY A 478 -11.26 -26.96 7.36
N GLU A 479 -12.14 -25.95 7.25
CA GLU A 479 -12.26 -25.17 6.01
C GLU A 479 -10.97 -24.37 5.73
N GLN A 480 -10.62 -24.24 4.45
CA GLN A 480 -9.55 -23.35 4.01
C GLN A 480 -9.95 -21.88 4.16
N ILE A 481 -8.97 -21.02 4.42
CA ILE A 481 -9.10 -19.56 4.34
C ILE A 481 -8.79 -19.13 2.91
N PHE A 482 -9.78 -18.60 2.20
CA PHE A 482 -9.70 -18.32 0.78
C PHE A 482 -9.63 -16.83 0.49
N MET A 483 -8.63 -16.44 -0.30
CA MET A 483 -8.56 -15.14 -0.95
C MET A 483 -9.26 -15.19 -2.33
N ASN A 484 -9.59 -14.03 -2.89
CA ASN A 484 -9.99 -13.93 -4.29
C ASN A 484 -8.88 -13.26 -5.10
N TYR A 485 -8.54 -13.84 -6.26
CA TYR A 485 -7.43 -13.37 -7.10
C TYR A 485 -7.85 -12.33 -8.14
N GLY A 486 -9.10 -11.86 -8.11
CA GLY A 486 -9.67 -10.89 -9.04
C GLY A 486 -10.93 -11.35 -9.77
N SER A 487 -11.33 -12.61 -9.60
CA SER A 487 -12.43 -13.25 -10.33
C SER A 487 -13.59 -13.62 -9.38
N ARG A 488 -14.34 -12.63 -8.88
CA ARG A 488 -15.52 -12.87 -8.03
C ARG A 488 -16.71 -13.36 -8.84
N PHE A 489 -17.46 -14.34 -8.33
CA PHE A 489 -18.63 -14.86 -9.05
C PHE A 489 -19.78 -13.86 -9.12
N GLN A 490 -19.86 -12.93 -8.15
CA GLN A 490 -20.82 -11.84 -8.13
C GLN A 490 -20.61 -10.84 -9.29
N MET A 491 -19.42 -10.83 -9.91
CA MET A 491 -19.06 -9.84 -10.95
C MET A 491 -18.82 -10.47 -12.33
N MET A 492 -18.50 -11.75 -12.39
CA MET A 492 -18.07 -12.43 -13.60
C MET A 492 -18.76 -13.77 -13.74
N ASP A 493 -19.15 -14.15 -14.96
CA ASP A 493 -19.57 -15.51 -15.27
C ASP A 493 -18.41 -16.52 -15.18
N LYS A 494 -18.72 -17.82 -15.15
CA LYS A 494 -17.72 -18.89 -14.97
C LYS A 494 -16.61 -18.87 -16.03
N TRP A 495 -16.94 -18.58 -17.29
CA TRP A 495 -15.97 -18.62 -18.39
C TRP A 495 -15.00 -17.46 -18.28
N SER A 496 -15.51 -16.26 -18.02
CA SER A 496 -14.70 -15.08 -17.76
C SER A 496 -13.76 -15.29 -16.56
N ARG A 497 -14.24 -15.93 -15.50
CA ARG A 497 -13.39 -16.28 -14.34
C ARG A 497 -12.32 -17.29 -14.69
N ALA A 498 -12.66 -18.33 -15.45
CA ALA A 498 -11.70 -19.35 -15.86
C ALA A 498 -10.56 -18.74 -16.68
N ALA A 499 -10.88 -17.92 -17.69
CA ALA A 499 -9.90 -17.21 -18.51
C ALA A 499 -9.01 -16.29 -17.66
N TYR A 500 -9.57 -15.57 -16.69
CA TYR A 500 -8.80 -14.71 -15.78
C TYR A 500 -7.80 -15.51 -14.93
N LEU A 501 -8.16 -16.73 -14.53
CA LEU A 501 -7.34 -17.58 -13.66
C LEU A 501 -6.30 -18.42 -14.41
N GLU A 502 -6.33 -18.48 -15.74
CA GLU A 502 -5.36 -19.26 -16.55
C GLU A 502 -3.92 -18.92 -16.20
N ARG A 503 -3.62 -17.65 -15.93
CA ARG A 503 -2.28 -17.17 -15.52
C ARG A 503 -1.74 -17.83 -14.24
N HIS A 504 -2.61 -18.37 -13.39
CA HIS A 504 -2.24 -19.02 -12.13
C HIS A 504 -2.08 -20.54 -12.28
N ASN A 505 -2.20 -21.08 -13.50
CA ASN A 505 -1.94 -22.48 -13.82
C ASN A 505 -2.75 -23.51 -12.99
N PHE A 506 -3.99 -23.19 -12.63
CA PHE A 506 -4.90 -24.14 -11.97
C PHE A 506 -6.35 -24.01 -12.49
N LYS A 507 -7.16 -25.03 -12.24
CA LYS A 507 -8.62 -24.99 -12.49
C LYS A 507 -9.36 -24.81 -11.17
N CYS A 508 -10.23 -23.81 -11.11
CA CYS A 508 -10.98 -23.51 -9.89
C CYS A 508 -12.18 -24.45 -9.72
N HIS A 509 -12.20 -25.19 -8.61
CA HIS A 509 -13.29 -26.09 -8.21
C HIS A 509 -14.09 -25.57 -7.02
N CYS A 510 -14.08 -24.25 -6.77
CA CYS A 510 -14.91 -23.67 -5.71
C CYS A 510 -16.41 -23.87 -5.99
N ILE A 511 -17.23 -23.75 -4.94
CA ILE A 511 -18.69 -23.93 -4.99
C ILE A 511 -19.34 -23.16 -6.17
N PRO A 512 -19.06 -21.85 -6.39
CA PRO A 512 -19.56 -21.15 -7.56
C PRO A 512 -19.15 -21.76 -8.91
N CYS A 513 -17.94 -22.26 -9.06
CA CYS A 513 -17.48 -22.85 -10.32
C CYS A 513 -18.09 -24.22 -10.59
N VAL A 514 -18.28 -25.03 -9.55
CA VAL A 514 -18.96 -26.34 -9.65
C VAL A 514 -20.41 -26.15 -10.07
N ASN A 515 -21.11 -25.19 -9.45
CA ASN A 515 -22.53 -24.94 -9.72
C ASN A 515 -22.80 -23.97 -10.89
N ASN A 516 -21.77 -23.57 -11.63
CA ASN A 516 -21.86 -22.60 -12.74
C ASN A 516 -22.52 -21.26 -12.34
N TRP A 517 -22.22 -20.76 -11.14
CA TRP A 517 -22.75 -19.50 -10.65
C TRP A 517 -22.04 -18.29 -11.26
N GLY A 518 -22.80 -17.20 -11.41
CA GLY A 518 -22.37 -15.88 -11.86
C GLY A 518 -23.23 -14.77 -11.23
N PRO A 519 -23.18 -13.53 -11.76
CA PRO A 519 -23.83 -12.36 -11.14
C PRO A 519 -25.35 -12.49 -10.93
N ASN A 520 -26.02 -13.28 -11.78
CA ASN A 520 -27.47 -13.43 -11.77
C ASN A 520 -27.93 -14.79 -11.19
N SER A 521 -27.03 -15.56 -10.61
CA SER A 521 -27.36 -16.86 -10.04
C SER A 521 -28.16 -16.72 -8.75
N LYS A 522 -29.21 -17.51 -8.61
CA LYS A 522 -29.98 -17.63 -7.36
C LYS A 522 -29.32 -18.68 -6.48
N LEU A 523 -28.97 -18.30 -5.25
CA LEU A 523 -28.45 -19.24 -4.26
C LEU A 523 -29.63 -19.91 -3.54
N PRO A 524 -29.45 -21.14 -3.02
CA PRO A 524 -30.49 -21.80 -2.24
C PRO A 524 -30.79 -21.01 -0.96
N SER A 525 -32.05 -20.97 -0.53
CA SER A 525 -32.44 -20.43 0.77
C SER A 525 -32.25 -21.45 1.89
N PHE A 526 -32.09 -21.00 3.14
CA PHE A 526 -32.16 -21.88 4.31
C PHE A 526 -33.52 -22.63 4.40
N MET A 527 -34.57 -22.09 3.78
CA MET A 527 -35.89 -22.73 3.73
C MET A 527 -35.89 -24.04 2.93
N GLU A 528 -34.99 -24.16 1.96
CA GLU A 528 -34.81 -25.36 1.12
C GLU A 528 -33.92 -26.41 1.81
N GLN A 529 -33.22 -26.04 2.88
CA GLN A 529 -32.33 -26.95 3.60
C GLN A 529 -33.11 -27.91 4.54
N PRO A 530 -32.56 -29.09 4.84
CA PRO A 530 -33.18 -30.08 5.73
C PRO A 530 -33.04 -29.68 7.20
N LEU A 531 -33.69 -28.59 7.61
CA LEU A 531 -33.68 -28.04 8.97
C LEU A 531 -35.00 -28.30 9.71
N PRO A 532 -34.99 -28.43 11.05
CA PRO A 532 -36.21 -28.50 11.86
C PRO A 532 -37.13 -27.30 11.61
N ILE A 533 -38.45 -27.51 11.66
CA ILE A 533 -39.46 -26.44 11.44
C ILE A 533 -39.24 -25.28 12.41
N THR A 534 -38.95 -25.57 13.68
CA THR A 534 -38.66 -24.56 14.71
C THR A 534 -37.43 -23.71 14.36
N ALA A 535 -36.39 -24.33 13.81
CA ALA A 535 -35.21 -23.61 13.34
C ALA A 535 -35.55 -22.72 12.13
N LYS A 536 -36.33 -23.22 11.16
CA LYS A 536 -36.79 -22.42 10.01
C LYS A 536 -37.63 -21.22 10.44
N GLN A 537 -38.54 -21.40 11.40
CA GLN A 537 -39.35 -20.30 11.94
C GLN A 537 -38.49 -19.24 12.62
N PHE A 538 -37.53 -19.65 13.46
CA PHE A 538 -36.59 -18.73 14.08
C PHE A 538 -35.76 -17.96 13.03
N LEU A 539 -35.19 -18.68 12.06
CA LEU A 539 -34.37 -18.10 11.00
C LEU A 539 -35.16 -17.15 10.08
N ALA A 540 -36.46 -17.40 9.87
CA ALA A 540 -37.31 -16.49 9.10
C ALA A 540 -37.48 -15.12 9.77
N VAL A 541 -37.55 -15.08 11.11
CA VAL A 541 -37.57 -13.81 11.87
C VAL A 541 -36.24 -13.07 11.70
N ILE A 542 -35.12 -13.80 11.81
CA ILE A 542 -33.79 -13.23 11.60
C ILE A 542 -33.62 -12.71 10.16
N ALA A 543 -34.09 -13.46 9.16
CA ALA A 543 -34.00 -13.08 7.75
C ALA A 543 -34.80 -11.82 7.43
N LEU A 544 -35.98 -11.65 8.03
CA LEU A 544 -36.77 -10.43 7.88
C LEU A 544 -36.02 -9.21 8.45
N ASP A 545 -35.49 -9.33 9.67
CA ASP A 545 -34.73 -8.25 10.31
C ASP A 545 -33.44 -7.91 9.53
N ALA A 546 -32.72 -8.94 9.09
CA ALA A 546 -31.52 -8.78 8.27
C ALA A 546 -31.82 -8.08 6.94
N SER A 547 -32.87 -8.49 6.23
CA SER A 547 -33.26 -7.88 4.96
C SER A 547 -33.59 -6.38 5.11
N GLN A 548 -34.30 -6.01 6.17
CA GLN A 548 -34.61 -4.60 6.47
C GLN A 548 -33.32 -3.78 6.73
N HIS A 549 -32.38 -4.33 7.49
CA HIS A 549 -31.09 -3.67 7.74
C HIS A 549 -30.22 -3.57 6.49
N VAL A 550 -30.21 -4.60 5.64
CA VAL A 550 -29.49 -4.58 4.36
C VAL A 550 -30.08 -3.52 3.43
N SER A 551 -31.41 -3.48 3.26
CA SER A 551 -32.09 -2.44 2.46
C SER A 551 -31.75 -1.05 2.97
N LYS A 552 -31.94 -0.83 4.28
CA LYS A 552 -31.63 0.46 4.92
C LYS A 552 -30.18 0.88 4.71
N PHE A 553 -29.22 -0.05 4.82
CA PHE A 553 -27.82 0.23 4.59
C PHE A 553 -27.55 0.73 3.16
N TYR A 554 -28.13 0.07 2.15
CA TYR A 554 -27.96 0.49 0.76
C TYR A 554 -28.71 1.79 0.43
N ASP A 555 -29.90 2.01 0.99
CA ASP A 555 -30.63 3.28 0.88
C ASP A 555 -29.85 4.44 1.50
N ASP A 556 -29.31 4.23 2.71
CA ASP A 556 -28.51 5.22 3.43
C ASP A 556 -27.15 5.49 2.75
N ASN A 557 -26.53 4.50 2.12
CA ASN A 557 -25.25 4.67 1.39
C ASN A 557 -25.36 5.59 0.17
N LEU A 558 -26.55 5.72 -0.42
CA LEU A 558 -26.81 6.69 -1.48
C LEU A 558 -26.81 8.13 -0.97
N ASN A 559 -26.91 8.34 0.35
CA ASN A 559 -26.95 9.66 0.97
C ASN A 559 -25.53 10.21 1.26
N VAL A 560 -25.14 11.27 0.54
CA VAL A 560 -23.77 11.83 0.56
C VAL A 560 -23.39 12.41 1.93
N ASP A 561 -24.36 12.97 2.67
CA ASP A 561 -24.12 13.69 3.93
C ASP A 561 -23.64 12.79 5.07
N ARG A 562 -23.96 11.48 5.06
CA ARG A 562 -23.51 10.55 6.11
C ARG A 562 -22.06 10.07 5.93
N ARG A 563 -21.44 10.31 4.77
CA ARG A 563 -20.00 10.08 4.58
C ARG A 563 -19.13 11.04 5.40
N GLU A 564 -19.71 12.13 5.91
CA GLU A 564 -19.00 13.15 6.70
C GLU A 564 -18.95 12.85 8.21
N LYS A 565 -19.77 11.91 8.72
CA LYS A 565 -19.75 11.41 10.12
C LYS A 565 -19.85 9.86 10.18
N PRO A 566 -18.87 9.15 9.62
CA PRO A 566 -18.98 7.74 9.25
C PRO A 566 -18.78 6.77 10.43
N ASP A 567 -18.04 7.18 11.45
CA ASP A 567 -17.47 6.26 12.43
C ASP A 567 -18.53 5.43 13.18
N SER A 568 -19.50 6.05 13.85
CA SER A 568 -20.46 5.30 14.69
C SER A 568 -21.47 4.48 13.89
N TYR A 569 -21.96 5.01 12.76
CA TYR A 569 -22.98 4.37 11.95
C TYR A 569 -22.46 3.09 11.28
N PHE A 570 -21.31 3.18 10.60
CA PHE A 570 -20.75 2.00 9.93
C PHE A 570 -20.29 0.93 10.93
N LEU A 571 -19.78 1.32 12.11
CA LEU A 571 -19.52 0.36 13.19
C LEU A 571 -20.78 -0.39 13.62
N GLU A 572 -21.91 0.32 13.77
CA GLU A 572 -23.19 -0.30 14.11
C GLU A 572 -23.64 -1.29 13.02
N CYS A 573 -23.61 -0.89 11.75
CA CYS A 573 -23.92 -1.76 10.62
C CYS A 573 -23.02 -3.01 10.60
N ILE A 574 -21.71 -2.82 10.75
CA ILE A 574 -20.73 -3.92 10.81
C ILE A 574 -21.10 -4.89 11.93
N ASN A 575 -21.41 -4.40 13.13
CA ASN A 575 -21.78 -5.24 14.27
C ASN A 575 -23.11 -5.98 14.04
N LYS A 576 -24.10 -5.32 13.45
CA LYS A 576 -25.40 -5.94 13.09
C LYS A 576 -25.23 -7.07 12.07
N PHE A 577 -24.54 -6.83 10.97
CA PHE A 577 -24.33 -7.86 9.93
C PHE A 577 -23.50 -9.04 10.45
N LYS A 578 -22.47 -8.80 11.27
CA LYS A 578 -21.76 -9.87 11.99
C LYS A 578 -22.71 -10.70 12.85
N GLY A 579 -23.62 -10.04 13.58
CA GLY A 579 -24.64 -10.71 14.40
C GLY A 579 -25.52 -11.64 13.56
N PHE A 580 -26.11 -11.14 12.48
CA PHE A 580 -26.95 -11.94 11.57
C PHE A 580 -26.19 -13.15 11.00
N LEU A 581 -24.98 -12.93 10.47
CA LEU A 581 -24.14 -14.00 9.93
C LEU A 581 -23.82 -15.08 10.97
N ASN A 582 -23.65 -14.70 12.23
CA ASN A 582 -23.38 -15.63 13.32
C ASN A 582 -24.64 -16.35 13.84
N PHE A 583 -25.85 -15.77 13.68
CA PHE A 583 -27.10 -16.50 13.93
C PHE A 583 -27.34 -17.61 12.90
N TYR A 584 -27.00 -17.37 11.63
CA TYR A 584 -26.99 -18.42 10.61
C TYR A 584 -25.88 -19.44 10.87
N GLY A 585 -24.72 -18.96 11.31
CA GLY A 585 -23.53 -19.75 11.62
C GLY A 585 -23.81 -20.89 12.60
N GLY A 586 -23.51 -22.12 12.19
CA GLY A 586 -23.72 -23.33 13.00
C GLY A 586 -25.09 -24.00 12.84
N ILE A 587 -26.08 -23.34 12.24
CA ILE A 587 -27.40 -23.92 11.94
C ILE A 587 -27.55 -24.17 10.45
N VAL A 588 -27.23 -23.16 9.63
CA VAL A 588 -27.43 -23.19 8.18
C VAL A 588 -26.13 -23.63 7.49
N SER A 589 -26.25 -24.52 6.51
CA SER A 589 -25.11 -24.88 5.67
C SER A 589 -24.86 -23.79 4.62
N TYR A 590 -23.60 -23.40 4.46
CA TYR A 590 -23.18 -22.54 3.38
C TYR A 590 -22.99 -23.38 2.10
N PRO A 591 -23.38 -22.92 0.90
CA PRO A 591 -23.90 -21.59 0.54
C PRO A 591 -25.39 -21.37 0.85
N CYS A 592 -25.79 -20.12 1.07
CA CYS A 592 -27.17 -19.73 1.37
C CYS A 592 -27.41 -18.26 0.95
N GLN A 593 -28.54 -17.95 0.30
CA GLN A 593 -28.83 -16.60 -0.21
C GLN A 593 -28.85 -15.55 0.91
N GLU A 594 -29.53 -15.83 2.02
CA GLU A 594 -29.66 -14.88 3.13
C GLU A 594 -28.30 -14.62 3.82
N ILE A 595 -27.40 -15.61 3.82
CA ILE A 595 -26.01 -15.44 4.29
C ILE A 595 -25.23 -14.55 3.32
N GLU A 596 -25.37 -14.76 2.01
CA GLU A 596 -24.65 -14.01 0.99
C GLU A 596 -25.06 -12.53 0.99
N ASP A 597 -26.35 -12.22 1.16
CA ASP A 597 -26.85 -10.85 1.26
C ASP A 597 -26.22 -10.11 2.46
N CYS A 598 -26.19 -10.76 3.64
CA CYS A 598 -25.57 -10.20 4.84
C CYS A 598 -24.05 -10.05 4.70
N LYS A 599 -23.41 -11.03 4.07
CA LYS A 599 -21.95 -11.05 3.84
C LYS A 599 -21.52 -9.95 2.88
N GLN A 600 -22.30 -9.71 1.83
CA GLN A 600 -22.06 -8.62 0.88
C GLN A 600 -22.23 -7.27 1.58
N ALA A 601 -23.30 -7.09 2.36
CA ALA A 601 -23.52 -5.87 3.14
C ALA A 601 -22.41 -5.63 4.19
N LEU A 602 -21.97 -6.67 4.92
CA LEU A 602 -20.82 -6.58 5.83
C LEU A 602 -19.55 -6.17 5.08
N THR A 603 -19.29 -6.82 3.95
CA THR A 603 -18.13 -6.52 3.10
C THR A 603 -18.15 -5.07 2.67
N ASP A 604 -19.29 -4.56 2.20
CA ASP A 604 -19.48 -3.17 1.77
C ASP A 604 -19.41 -2.17 2.94
N ALA A 605 -19.82 -2.53 4.14
CA ALA A 605 -19.66 -1.70 5.33
C ALA A 605 -18.19 -1.60 5.78
N LEU A 606 -17.45 -2.71 5.81
CA LEU A 606 -15.99 -2.72 6.11
C LEU A 606 -15.20 -1.87 5.11
N LYS A 607 -15.54 -2.06 3.85
CA LYS A 607 -15.13 -1.28 2.70
C LYS A 607 -15.33 0.25 2.85
N LEU A 608 -16.32 0.68 3.64
CA LEU A 608 -16.62 2.07 3.99
C LEU A 608 -15.92 2.53 5.27
N VAL A 609 -15.01 1.75 5.85
CA VAL A 609 -14.13 2.20 6.93
C VAL A 609 -12.62 2.02 6.64
N ASP A 610 -12.27 1.33 5.57
CA ASP A 610 -10.94 1.30 4.94
C ASP A 610 -10.41 2.72 4.60
N ASP A 611 -9.14 2.83 4.18
CA ASP A 611 -8.52 4.08 3.68
C ASP A 611 -9.41 4.81 2.64
N HIS A 612 -10.25 5.74 3.10
CA HIS A 612 -11.00 6.62 2.22
C HIS A 612 -10.10 7.68 1.66
N SER A 613 -10.10 7.77 0.35
CA SER A 613 -9.54 8.91 -0.35
C SER A 613 -10.64 9.86 -0.76
N LEU A 614 -10.69 11.02 -0.10
CA LEU A 614 -11.03 12.25 -0.79
C LEU A 614 -9.82 13.18 -0.71
#